data_AF-A0A7S4MQL7-F1
#
_entry.id   AF-A0A7S4MQL7-F1
#
_cell.length_a   1.000
_cell.length_b   1.000
_cell.length_c   1.000
_cell.angle_alpha   90.00
_cell.angle_beta   90.00
_cell.angle_gamma   90.00
#
_symmetry.space_group_name_H-M   'P 1'
#
loop_
_entity.id
_entity.type
_entity.pdbx_description
1 polymer ?
#
loop_
_entity_poly.entity_id
_entity_poly.type
_entity_poly.pdbx_seq_one_letter_code
_entity_poly.pdbx_strand_id
1 'polypeptide(L)'
;KGLLSPTSENLSKKKRKRSSSVDKRYNIIVQLLEEGREYYENLRSLCKIKTKLLREPKLSIYAASIYNIFANVEDLSQYHKAMLNELIPIVNNWSSSTRCIGEFFNKQTPLQDELYETFARNYVSAALSLRKARKFKTFDKCLREIEKEIGAQ
;
A
#
# COMPACT_ATOMS: atom_id res chain seq x y z
N LYS A 1 -38.30 11.90 -8.81
CA LYS A 1 -37.24 10.98 -8.33
C LYS A 1 -36.98 9.96 -9.43
N GLY A 2 -35.79 9.99 -10.02
CA GLY A 2 -35.37 9.08 -11.08
C GLY A 2 -34.01 9.51 -11.60
N LEU A 3 -32.95 8.95 -11.03
CA LEU A 3 -31.58 9.07 -11.54
C LEU A 3 -31.53 8.34 -12.89
N LEU A 4 -31.12 9.04 -13.94
CA LEU A 4 -30.59 8.43 -15.15
C LEU A 4 -29.10 8.75 -15.22
N SER A 5 -28.30 7.69 -15.13
CA SER A 5 -26.87 7.63 -15.37
C SER A 5 -26.54 8.02 -16.80
N PRO A 6 -25.47 8.80 -17.07
CA PRO A 6 -24.96 8.92 -18.42
C PRO A 6 -24.07 7.71 -18.74
N THR A 7 -24.55 6.93 -19.69
CA THR A 7 -23.96 5.74 -20.30
C THR A 7 -22.61 6.04 -20.97
N SER A 8 -21.75 5.02 -20.96
CA SER A 8 -20.37 4.90 -21.42
C SER A 8 -20.09 5.11 -22.93
N GLU A 9 -20.95 5.82 -23.66
CA GLU A 9 -20.95 5.78 -25.14
C GLU A 9 -20.44 7.03 -25.87
N ASN A 10 -20.04 8.09 -25.15
CA ASN A 10 -19.65 9.36 -25.80
C ASN A 10 -18.13 9.59 -25.96
N LEU A 11 -17.28 8.59 -25.68
CA LEU A 11 -15.81 8.74 -25.71
C LEU A 11 -15.16 8.43 -27.08
N SER A 12 -15.90 8.00 -28.10
CA SER A 12 -15.26 7.37 -29.28
C SER A 12 -15.06 8.23 -30.52
N LYS A 13 -15.46 9.52 -30.58
CA LYS A 13 -15.33 10.30 -31.82
C LYS A 13 -14.85 11.74 -31.63
N LYS A 14 -13.55 11.92 -31.39
CA LYS A 14 -12.83 13.10 -31.91
C LYS A 14 -11.33 12.84 -32.12
N LYS A 15 -10.99 12.63 -33.40
CA LYS A 15 -9.71 12.88 -34.09
C LYS A 15 -8.48 13.13 -33.21
N ARG A 16 -7.52 12.18 -33.31
CA ARG A 16 -6.08 12.29 -33.01
C ARG A 16 -5.58 13.74 -33.01
N LYS A 17 -5.46 14.33 -31.82
CA LYS A 17 -4.81 15.63 -31.57
C LYS A 17 -3.67 15.36 -30.60
N ARG A 18 -2.46 15.79 -30.99
CA ARG A 18 -1.20 15.71 -30.23
C ARG A 18 -1.46 15.64 -28.72
N SER A 19 -1.16 14.50 -28.08
CA SER A 19 -1.29 14.34 -26.63
C SER A 19 -0.57 15.52 -25.98
N SER A 20 -1.29 16.42 -25.30
CA SER A 20 -0.65 17.57 -24.70
C SER A 20 0.29 17.06 -23.60
N SER A 21 1.41 17.73 -23.35
CA SER A 21 2.29 17.36 -22.24
C SER A 21 1.57 17.35 -20.89
N VAL A 22 0.44 18.06 -20.78
CA VAL A 22 -0.41 18.13 -19.57
C VAL A 22 -1.14 16.81 -19.35
N ASP A 23 -1.70 16.21 -20.42
CA ASP A 23 -2.39 14.92 -20.34
C ASP A 23 -1.42 13.81 -19.91
N LYS A 24 -0.16 13.84 -20.38
CA LYS A 24 0.87 12.89 -19.96
C LYS A 24 1.22 13.01 -18.48
N ARG A 25 1.38 14.24 -17.95
CA ARG A 25 1.71 14.45 -16.53
C ARG A 25 0.56 14.02 -15.63
N TYR A 26 -0.67 14.34 -16.02
CA TYR A 26 -1.86 13.89 -15.30
C TYR A 26 -1.92 12.36 -15.24
N ASN A 27 -1.72 11.68 -16.38
CA ASN A 27 -1.73 10.22 -16.43
C ASN A 27 -0.65 9.59 -15.52
N ILE A 28 0.56 10.17 -15.46
CA ILE A 28 1.62 9.71 -14.55
C ILE A 28 1.19 9.83 -13.09
N ILE A 29 0.50 10.92 -12.73
CA ILE A 29 0.05 11.15 -11.36
C ILE A 29 -1.09 10.23 -10.97
N VAL A 30 -2.03 9.98 -11.89
CA VAL A 30 -3.09 8.99 -11.67
C VAL A 30 -2.47 7.61 -11.48
N GLN A 31 -1.52 7.21 -12.33
CA GLN A 31 -0.81 5.95 -12.18
C GLN A 31 -0.10 5.85 -10.83
N LEU A 32 0.61 6.91 -10.41
CA LEU A 32 1.28 6.93 -9.11
C LEU A 32 0.29 6.79 -7.94
N LEU A 33 -0.91 7.40 -8.06
CA LEU A 33 -1.96 7.24 -7.06
C LEU A 33 -2.51 5.79 -7.03
N GLU A 34 -2.68 5.17 -8.19
CA GLU A 34 -3.12 3.76 -8.30
C GLU A 34 -2.10 2.81 -7.68
N GLU A 35 -0.82 2.94 -8.05
CA GLU A 35 0.29 2.15 -7.49
C GLU A 35 0.41 2.37 -5.97
N GLY A 36 0.25 3.61 -5.51
CA GLY A 36 0.24 3.93 -4.09
C GLY A 36 -0.91 3.26 -3.32
N ARG A 37 -2.11 3.23 -3.91
CA ARG A 37 -3.28 2.53 -3.32
C ARG A 37 -3.05 1.03 -3.24
N GLU A 38 -2.52 0.43 -4.30
CA GLU A 38 -2.19 -1.00 -4.32
C GLU A 38 -1.16 -1.33 -3.24
N TYR A 39 -0.09 -0.53 -3.15
CA TYR A 39 0.94 -0.70 -2.13
C TYR A 39 0.36 -0.59 -0.71
N TYR A 40 -0.50 0.38 -0.45
CA TYR A 40 -1.19 0.52 0.83
C TYR A 40 -2.09 -0.68 1.16
N GLU A 41 -2.85 -1.21 0.20
CA GLU A 41 -3.67 -2.41 0.44
C GLU A 41 -2.82 -3.65 0.72
N ASN A 42 -1.63 -3.76 0.11
CA ASN A 42 -0.65 -4.79 0.44
C ASN A 42 -0.16 -4.67 1.89
N LEU A 43 0.24 -3.46 2.33
CA LEU A 43 0.62 -3.20 3.72
C LEU A 43 -0.53 -3.53 4.69
N ARG A 44 -1.75 -3.11 4.35
CA ARG A 44 -2.95 -3.39 5.16
C ARG A 44 -3.22 -4.89 5.27
N SER A 45 -2.98 -5.65 4.21
CA SER A 45 -3.11 -7.11 4.21
C SER A 45 -2.07 -7.74 5.13
N LEU A 46 -0.82 -7.27 5.11
CA LEU A 46 0.22 -7.70 6.06
C LEU A 46 -0.16 -7.40 7.52
N CYS A 47 -0.72 -6.23 7.82
CA CYS A 47 -1.23 -5.89 9.15
C CYS A 47 -2.34 -6.85 9.61
N LYS A 48 -3.25 -7.24 8.70
CA LYS A 48 -4.30 -8.24 8.98
C LYS A 48 -3.71 -9.61 9.26
N ILE A 49 -2.70 -10.04 8.49
CA ILE A 49 -1.99 -11.30 8.70
C ILE A 49 -1.34 -11.30 10.09
N LYS A 50 -0.56 -10.26 10.42
CA LYS A 50 0.06 -10.09 11.75
C LYS A 50 -0.97 -10.22 12.87
N THR A 51 -2.08 -9.48 12.75
CA THR A 51 -3.16 -9.50 13.75
C THR A 51 -3.78 -10.88 13.91
N LYS A 52 -4.05 -11.60 12.82
CA LYS A 52 -4.61 -12.96 12.87
C LYS A 52 -3.63 -13.96 13.48
N LEU A 53 -2.34 -13.89 13.12
CA LEU A 53 -1.31 -14.75 13.69
C LEU A 53 -1.15 -14.56 15.20
N LEU A 54 -1.16 -13.31 15.67
CA LEU A 54 -1.08 -12.99 17.10
C LEU A 54 -2.31 -13.45 17.89
N ARG A 55 -3.47 -13.57 17.22
CA ARG A 55 -4.72 -14.05 17.82
C ARG A 55 -4.87 -15.56 17.79
N GLU A 56 -4.08 -16.28 17.00
CA GLU A 56 -4.12 -17.75 16.92
C GLU A 56 -3.51 -18.35 18.20
N PRO A 57 -4.30 -19.03 19.06
CA PRO A 57 -3.80 -19.53 20.33
C PRO A 57 -2.63 -20.50 20.19
N LYS A 58 -2.63 -21.32 19.11
CA LYS A 58 -1.54 -22.26 18.79
C LYS A 58 -0.21 -21.57 18.51
N LEU A 59 -0.23 -20.28 18.19
CA LEU A 59 0.94 -19.49 17.85
C LEU A 59 1.41 -18.54 18.95
N SER A 60 0.79 -18.58 20.13
CA SER A 60 1.17 -17.74 21.29
C SER A 60 2.67 -17.78 21.60
N ILE A 61 3.31 -18.94 21.52
CA ILE A 61 4.77 -19.10 21.73
C ILE A 61 5.64 -18.39 20.68
N TYR A 62 5.08 -18.04 19.52
CA TYR A 62 5.77 -17.34 18.43
C TYR A 62 5.52 -15.83 18.45
N ALA A 63 4.79 -15.28 19.43
CA ALA A 63 4.41 -13.87 19.45
C ALA A 63 5.60 -12.91 19.22
N ALA A 64 6.71 -13.12 19.91
CA ALA A 64 7.94 -12.31 19.72
C ALA A 64 8.51 -12.44 18.30
N SER A 65 8.48 -13.64 17.71
CA SER A 65 8.90 -13.84 16.33
C SER A 65 7.95 -13.15 15.35
N ILE A 66 6.64 -13.17 15.60
CA ILE A 66 5.64 -12.48 14.78
C ILE A 66 5.87 -10.97 14.83
N TYR A 67 6.10 -10.38 16.01
CA TYR A 67 6.47 -8.96 16.11
C TYR A 67 7.74 -8.63 15.32
N ASN A 68 8.77 -9.48 15.39
CA ASN A 68 10.00 -9.26 14.64
C ASN A 68 9.82 -9.42 13.11
N ILE A 69 9.01 -10.38 12.66
CA ILE A 69 8.73 -10.61 11.22
C ILE A 69 8.04 -9.41 10.58
N PHE A 70 7.06 -8.84 11.28
CA PHE A 70 6.26 -7.74 10.76
C PHE A 70 6.80 -6.35 11.14
N ALA A 71 7.74 -6.28 12.08
CA ALA A 71 8.43 -5.06 12.50
C ALA A 71 7.48 -3.84 12.56
N ASN A 72 7.81 -2.77 11.81
CA ASN A 72 7.07 -1.51 11.74
C ASN A 72 6.04 -1.47 10.58
N VAL A 73 5.48 -2.60 10.13
CA VAL A 73 4.51 -2.63 9.03
C VAL A 73 3.24 -1.81 9.30
N GLU A 74 2.83 -1.71 10.57
CA GLU A 74 1.67 -0.89 10.97
C GLU A 74 1.96 0.59 10.80
N ASP A 75 3.16 1.05 11.14
CA ASP A 75 3.59 2.44 10.98
C ASP A 75 3.68 2.80 9.49
N LEU A 76 4.27 1.91 8.68
CA LEU A 76 4.28 2.04 7.22
C LEU A 76 2.87 2.13 6.64
N SER A 77 1.95 1.26 7.10
CA SER A 77 0.56 1.27 6.64
C SER A 77 -0.15 2.58 7.00
N GLN A 78 0.05 3.10 8.22
CA GLN A 78 -0.53 4.36 8.68
C GLN A 78 0.01 5.56 7.89
N TYR A 79 1.33 5.60 7.67
CA TYR A 79 1.98 6.62 6.85
C TYR A 79 1.40 6.65 5.43
N HIS A 80 1.36 5.49 4.75
CA HIS A 80 0.83 5.42 3.37
C HIS A 80 -0.65 5.79 3.29
N LYS A 81 -1.44 5.42 4.30
CA LYS A 81 -2.84 5.87 4.40
C LYS A 81 -2.94 7.40 4.48
N ALA A 82 -2.14 8.04 5.33
CA ALA A 82 -2.13 9.48 5.50
C ALA A 82 -1.66 10.19 4.22
N MET A 83 -0.53 9.74 3.65
CA MET A 83 0.00 10.24 2.38
C MET A 83 -1.05 10.15 1.25
N LEU A 84 -1.75 9.02 1.11
CA LEU A 84 -2.81 8.86 0.10
C LEU A 84 -3.98 9.81 0.35
N ASN A 85 -4.41 10.00 1.60
CA ASN A 85 -5.51 10.91 1.93
C ASN A 85 -5.19 12.36 1.54
N GLU A 86 -3.93 12.78 1.64
CA GLU A 86 -3.46 14.09 1.19
C GLU A 86 -3.25 14.17 -0.32
N LEU A 87 -2.82 13.08 -0.95
CA LEU A 87 -2.55 13.04 -2.39
C LEU A 87 -3.83 13.04 -3.24
N ILE A 88 -4.87 12.31 -2.83
CA ILE A 88 -6.14 12.21 -3.55
C ILE A 88 -6.75 13.58 -3.93
N PRO A 89 -6.90 14.56 -3.01
CA PRO A 89 -7.45 15.87 -3.37
C PRO A 89 -6.53 16.65 -4.34
N ILE A 90 -5.21 16.45 -4.30
CA ILE A 90 -4.26 17.06 -5.24
C ILE A 90 -4.51 16.52 -6.66
N VAL A 91 -4.70 15.20 -6.79
CA VAL A 91 -4.97 14.55 -8.09
C VAL A 91 -6.36 14.91 -8.62
N ASN A 92 -7.38 14.91 -7.76
CA ASN A 92 -8.76 15.23 -8.17
C ASN A 92 -8.92 16.69 -8.63
N ASN A 93 -8.12 17.60 -8.09
CA ASN A 93 -8.11 19.01 -8.48
C ASN A 93 -6.93 19.36 -9.39
N TRP A 94 -6.39 18.37 -10.11
CA TRP A 94 -5.26 18.58 -11.00
C TRP A 94 -5.63 19.54 -12.13
N SER A 95 -4.83 20.58 -12.30
CA SER A 95 -5.04 21.59 -13.33
C SER A 95 -3.71 22.01 -13.93
N SER A 96 -3.77 22.64 -15.11
CA SER A 96 -2.59 23.14 -15.80
C SER A 96 -1.79 24.18 -15.01
N SER A 97 -2.36 24.78 -13.96
CA SER A 97 -1.73 25.78 -13.09
C SER A 97 -1.20 25.18 -11.76
N THR A 98 -1.69 24.02 -11.31
CA THR A 98 -1.35 23.41 -10.00
C THR A 98 -0.22 22.37 -10.07
N ARG A 99 0.80 22.61 -10.91
CA ARG A 99 1.77 21.62 -11.42
C ARG A 99 2.79 21.04 -10.42
N CYS A 100 2.70 21.29 -9.12
CA CYS A 100 3.79 20.98 -8.18
C CYS A 100 3.44 19.87 -7.17
N ILE A 101 3.31 18.62 -7.65
CA ILE A 101 3.27 17.45 -6.77
C ILE A 101 4.63 17.18 -6.10
N GLY A 102 5.73 17.72 -6.64
CA GLY A 102 7.07 17.57 -6.06
C GLY A 102 7.18 18.15 -4.65
N GLU A 103 6.53 19.28 -4.38
CA GLU A 103 6.51 19.88 -3.03
C GLU A 103 5.79 18.99 -2.01
N PHE A 104 4.76 18.27 -2.46
CA PHE A 104 4.09 17.28 -1.63
C PHE A 104 5.08 16.18 -1.22
N PHE A 105 5.79 15.56 -2.17
CA PHE A 105 6.77 14.51 -1.84
C PHE A 105 7.96 15.01 -1.02
N ASN A 106 8.45 16.21 -1.26
CA ASN A 106 9.52 16.80 -0.46
C ASN A 106 9.14 16.95 1.01
N LYS A 107 7.88 17.29 1.31
CA LYS A 107 7.37 17.38 2.70
C LYS A 107 7.28 16.00 3.36
N GLN A 108 7.05 14.95 2.58
CA GLN A 108 6.92 13.58 3.08
C GLN A 108 8.27 12.89 3.30
N THR A 109 9.35 13.40 2.69
CA THR A 109 10.68 12.75 2.69
C THR A 109 11.24 12.46 4.08
N PRO A 110 11.25 13.42 5.05
CA PRO A 110 11.86 13.15 6.36
C PRO A 110 11.18 11.99 7.12
N LEU A 111 9.85 11.91 7.06
CA LEU A 111 9.09 10.83 7.69
C LEU A 111 9.31 9.50 6.97
N GLN A 112 9.42 9.54 5.65
CA GLN A 112 9.69 8.35 4.84
C GLN A 112 11.05 7.75 5.19
N ASP A 113 12.10 8.58 5.29
CA ASP A 113 13.46 8.13 5.58
C ASP A 113 13.53 7.37 6.90
N GLU A 114 12.95 7.91 7.97
CA GLU A 114 12.94 7.26 9.29
C GLU A 114 12.22 5.89 9.29
N LEU A 115 11.05 5.83 8.65
CA LEU A 115 10.24 4.61 8.58
C LEU A 115 10.92 3.51 7.76
N TYR A 116 11.47 3.87 6.60
CA TYR A 116 12.12 2.91 5.72
C TYR A 116 13.52 2.53 6.19
N GLU A 117 14.23 3.40 6.90
CA GLU A 117 15.47 3.03 7.60
C GLU A 117 15.18 1.97 8.67
N THR A 118 14.12 2.16 9.46
CA THR A 118 13.70 1.17 10.47
C THR A 118 13.33 -0.17 9.83
N PHE A 119 12.60 -0.14 8.71
CA PHE A 119 12.28 -1.35 7.95
C PHE A 119 13.54 -2.05 7.43
N ALA A 120 14.44 -1.30 6.78
CA ALA A 120 15.66 -1.83 6.18
C ALA A 120 16.60 -2.44 7.23
N ARG A 121 16.76 -1.77 8.38
CA ARG A 121 17.57 -2.25 9.50
C ARG A 121 17.05 -3.59 10.06
N ASN A 122 15.73 -3.77 10.07
CA ASN A 122 15.10 -4.99 10.60
C ASN A 122 14.95 -6.11 9.57
N TYR A 123 15.09 -5.83 8.28
CA TYR A 123 14.80 -6.78 7.19
C TYR A 123 15.49 -8.14 7.35
N VAL A 124 16.80 -8.14 7.61
CA VAL A 124 17.58 -9.39 7.74
C VAL A 124 17.08 -10.22 8.93
N SER A 125 16.83 -9.57 10.07
CA SER A 125 16.31 -10.21 11.27
C SER A 125 14.90 -10.78 11.02
N ALA A 126 14.01 -10.00 10.42
CA ALA A 126 12.65 -10.39 10.09
C ALA A 126 12.64 -11.61 9.14
N ALA A 127 13.45 -11.58 8.07
CA ALA A 127 13.56 -12.68 7.12
C ALA A 127 14.08 -13.98 7.78
N LEU A 128 15.07 -13.87 8.66
CA LEU A 128 15.59 -15.01 9.43
C LEU A 128 14.55 -15.57 10.40
N SER A 129 13.82 -14.70 11.11
CA SER A 129 12.72 -15.11 12.00
C SER A 129 11.62 -15.83 11.23
N LEU A 130 11.22 -15.33 10.07
CA LEU A 130 10.22 -15.98 9.23
C LEU A 130 10.70 -17.36 8.78
N ARG A 131 11.95 -17.45 8.29
CA ARG A 131 12.54 -18.73 7.86
C ARG A 131 12.62 -19.74 9.00
N LYS A 132 12.96 -19.31 10.22
CA LYS A 132 13.00 -20.17 11.41
C LYS A 132 11.58 -20.61 11.80
N ALA A 133 10.63 -19.68 11.85
CA ALA A 133 9.24 -19.98 12.22
C ALA A 133 8.58 -20.96 11.23
N ARG A 134 8.80 -20.81 9.92
CA ARG A 134 8.27 -21.72 8.88
C ARG A 134 8.80 -23.16 8.96
N LYS A 135 9.89 -23.44 9.69
CA LYS A 135 10.32 -24.83 9.95
C LYS A 135 9.35 -25.59 10.85
N PHE A 136 8.52 -24.88 11.61
CA PHE A 136 7.51 -25.47 12.47
C PHE A 136 6.20 -25.63 11.70
N LYS A 137 5.76 -26.88 11.53
CA LYS A 137 4.56 -27.23 10.75
C LYS A 137 3.31 -26.45 11.19
N THR A 138 3.14 -26.26 12.50
CA THR A 138 2.00 -25.50 13.05
C THR A 138 2.00 -24.05 12.57
N PHE A 139 3.15 -23.37 12.63
CA PHE A 139 3.28 -22.00 12.17
C PHE A 139 3.05 -21.88 10.67
N ASP A 140 3.71 -22.72 9.87
CA ASP A 140 3.58 -22.69 8.41
C ASP A 140 2.13 -22.97 7.95
N LYS A 141 1.46 -23.93 8.58
CA LYS A 141 0.05 -24.24 8.29
C LYS A 141 -0.86 -23.05 8.59
N CYS A 142 -0.78 -22.49 9.80
CA CYS A 142 -1.61 -21.35 10.19
C CYS A 142 -1.36 -20.13 9.31
N LEU A 143 -0.08 -19.85 8.97
CA LEU A 143 0.27 -18.75 8.07
C LEU A 143 -0.39 -18.93 6.69
N ARG A 144 -0.28 -20.10 6.07
CA ARG A 144 -0.89 -20.37 4.76
C ARG A 144 -2.41 -20.29 4.77
N GLU A 145 -3.05 -20.77 5.83
CA GLU A 145 -4.50 -20.66 5.99
C GLU A 145 -4.93 -19.19 6.06
N ILE A 146 -4.22 -18.37 6.84
CA ILE A 146 -4.48 -16.93 6.95
C ILE A 146 -4.20 -16.18 5.64
N GLU A 147 -3.08 -16.47 4.96
CA GLU A 147 -2.72 -15.89 3.65
C GLU A 147 -3.84 -16.16 2.62
N LYS A 148 -4.34 -17.40 2.57
CA LYS A 148 -5.44 -17.80 1.68
C LYS A 148 -6.75 -17.08 2.01
N GLU A 149 -7.11 -16.94 3.29
CA GLU A 149 -8.32 -16.22 3.72
C GLU A 149 -8.30 -14.74 3.32
N ILE A 150 -7.12 -14.11 3.37
CA ILE A 150 -6.96 -12.69 3.06
C ILE A 150 -6.85 -12.43 1.55
N GLY A 151 -6.60 -13.47 0.75
CA GLY A 151 -6.33 -13.33 -0.68
C GLY A 151 -4.92 -12.80 -0.97
N ALA A 152 -3.99 -12.98 -0.03
CA ALA A 152 -2.59 -12.67 -0.21
C ALA A 152 -1.88 -13.95 -0.72
N GLN A 153 -1.79 -14.12 -2.04
CA GLN A 153 -1.01 -15.17 -2.69
C GLN A 153 -0.04 -14.58 -3.71
#